data_AF-A0A024WHT4-F1
#
_entry.id   AF-A0A024WHT4-F1
#
_cell.length_a   1.000
_cell.length_b   1.000
_cell.length_c   1.000
_cell.angle_alpha   90.00
_cell.angle_beta   90.00
_cell.angle_gamma   90.00
#
_symmetry.space_group_name_H-M   'P 1'
#
loop_
_entity.id
_entity.type
_entity.pdbx_description
1 polymer ?
#
loop_
_entity_poly.entity_id
_entity_poly.type
_entity_poly.pdbx_seq_one_letter_code
_entity_poly.pdbx_strand_id
1 'polypeptide(L)'
;MCKEVLLNNYQEIELLYIYMYLNNFTNIQSLSITLWNFMEYINFTFFNSKNNMLMDSINIIKLCKNQKEEYTKDQMLAQHIFIYYYNKLENANPNKLKSLIKTFFNIEIDKRLFFEDQANRLKEELQKEYIFLKDDLFYKYQEDIYILNEKLNNDFISILYGNPFIGKSTMLRIYNTLYNYKHKFIYLDALYDSQNNLNEQFLYEIIKKKKDKYETYNFIIKVNSINSYIYHTLSSINLYSSKIKKRDENDIKCKIIIEVIIT
;
A
#
# COMPACT_ATOMS: atom_id res chain seq x y z
N MET A 1 24.46 -20.08 -13.11
CA MET A 1 23.06 -20.27 -12.65
C MET A 1 22.94 -20.55 -11.14
N CYS A 2 23.08 -21.77 -10.60
CA CYS A 2 22.84 -21.99 -9.15
C CYS A 2 23.75 -21.19 -8.20
N LYS A 3 25.04 -21.01 -8.54
CA LYS A 3 25.97 -20.21 -7.72
C LYS A 3 25.68 -18.70 -7.76
N GLU A 4 25.26 -18.16 -8.90
CA GLU A 4 24.91 -16.74 -9.04
C GLU A 4 23.60 -16.40 -8.34
N VAL A 5 22.61 -17.29 -8.38
CA VAL A 5 21.36 -17.13 -7.62
C VAL A 5 21.64 -17.15 -6.12
N LEU A 6 22.50 -18.07 -5.65
CA LEU A 6 22.93 -18.09 -4.25
C LEU A 6 23.67 -16.81 -3.86
N LEU A 7 24.65 -16.37 -4.66
CA LEU A 7 25.42 -15.15 -4.40
C LEU A 7 24.54 -13.88 -4.36
N ASN A 8 23.58 -13.76 -5.29
CA ASN A 8 22.65 -12.63 -5.30
C ASN A 8 21.74 -12.64 -4.06
N ASN A 9 21.22 -13.81 -3.67
CA ASN A 9 20.42 -13.94 -2.45
C ASN A 9 21.22 -13.56 -1.18
N TYR A 10 22.50 -13.94 -1.09
CA TYR A 10 23.36 -13.54 0.03
C TYR A 10 23.56 -12.01 0.10
N GLN A 11 23.79 -11.36 -1.06
CA GLN A 11 23.93 -9.90 -1.12
C GLN A 11 22.63 -9.18 -0.74
N GLU A 12 21.48 -9.69 -1.15
CA GLU A 12 20.18 -9.10 -0.82
C GLU A 12 19.86 -9.24 0.68
N ILE A 13 20.19 -10.38 1.30
CA ILE A 13 20.08 -10.59 2.75
C ILE A 13 21.01 -9.64 3.51
N GLU A 14 22.25 -9.43 3.04
CA GLU A 14 23.19 -8.47 3.63
C GLU A 14 22.65 -7.03 3.56
N LEU A 15 22.05 -6.64 2.44
CA LEU A 15 21.41 -5.33 2.30
C LEU A 15 20.24 -5.18 3.28
N LEU A 16 19.41 -6.20 3.43
CA LEU A 16 18.32 -6.19 4.42
C LEU A 16 18.85 -6.09 5.84
N TYR A 17 19.93 -6.80 6.15
CA TYR A 17 20.61 -6.71 7.44
C TYR A 17 21.05 -5.28 7.74
N ILE A 18 21.77 -4.63 6.81
CA ILE A 18 22.21 -3.24 6.96
C ILE A 18 21.01 -2.32 7.14
N TYR A 19 19.95 -2.51 6.35
CA TYR A 19 18.78 -1.65 6.41
C TYR A 19 18.02 -1.80 7.74
N MET A 20 17.83 -3.02 8.23
CA MET A 20 17.22 -3.28 9.54
C MET A 20 18.07 -2.70 10.68
N TYR A 21 19.40 -2.81 10.60
CA TYR A 21 20.32 -2.19 11.55
C TYR A 21 20.13 -0.67 11.63
N LEU A 22 20.09 0.01 10.48
CA LEU A 22 19.85 1.46 10.41
C LEU A 22 18.46 1.89 10.93
N ASN A 23 17.51 0.96 11.04
CA ASN A 23 16.16 1.22 11.54
C ASN A 23 15.92 0.72 12.98
N ASN A 24 16.99 0.40 13.71
CA ASN A 24 16.99 -0.01 15.12
C ASN A 24 16.16 -1.29 15.40
N PHE A 25 16.23 -2.26 14.50
CA PHE A 25 15.65 -3.59 14.75
C PHE A 25 16.52 -4.40 15.74
N THR A 26 15.88 -5.30 16.48
CA THR A 26 16.53 -6.31 17.32
C THR A 26 16.64 -7.64 16.56
N ASN A 27 17.60 -8.50 16.91
CA ASN A 27 17.78 -9.83 16.29
C ASN A 27 17.91 -9.84 14.75
N ILE A 28 18.56 -8.82 14.20
CA ILE A 28 18.57 -8.50 12.76
C ILE A 28 19.01 -9.68 11.88
N GLN A 29 20.00 -10.46 12.32
CA GLN A 29 20.52 -11.59 11.54
C GLN A 29 19.46 -12.68 11.30
N SER A 30 18.68 -13.03 12.31
CA SER A 30 17.60 -14.00 12.16
C SER A 30 16.43 -13.40 11.39
N LEU A 31 16.14 -12.12 11.63
CA LEU A 31 15.00 -11.43 11.04
C LEU A 31 15.17 -11.16 9.54
N SER A 32 16.38 -10.81 9.08
CA SER A 32 16.66 -10.58 7.65
C SER A 32 16.50 -11.87 6.84
N ILE A 33 16.98 -13.00 7.36
CA ILE A 33 16.81 -14.33 6.75
C ILE A 33 15.32 -14.71 6.74
N THR A 34 14.63 -14.53 7.87
CA THR A 34 13.19 -14.86 7.98
C THR A 34 12.36 -14.03 7.00
N LEU A 35 12.63 -12.72 6.91
CA LEU A 35 11.98 -11.84 5.96
C LEU A 35 12.26 -12.29 4.53
N TRP A 36 13.52 -12.55 4.17
CA TRP A 36 13.85 -12.97 2.82
C TRP A 36 13.15 -14.27 2.41
N ASN A 37 13.17 -15.29 3.28
CA ASN A 37 12.48 -16.55 3.06
C ASN A 37 10.96 -16.37 2.88
N PHE A 38 10.37 -15.45 3.67
CA PHE A 38 8.96 -15.08 3.50
C PHE A 38 8.71 -14.46 2.11
N MET A 39 9.57 -13.54 1.66
CA MET A 39 9.43 -12.90 0.35
C MET A 39 9.59 -13.89 -0.80
N GLU A 40 10.55 -14.81 -0.70
CA GLU A 40 10.73 -15.89 -1.68
C GLU A 40 9.50 -16.78 -1.76
N TYR A 41 8.93 -17.18 -0.60
CA TYR A 41 7.70 -17.96 -0.56
C TYR A 41 6.53 -17.22 -1.22
N ILE A 42 6.35 -15.93 -0.89
CA ILE A 42 5.31 -15.08 -1.47
C ILE A 42 5.48 -14.98 -2.99
N ASN A 43 6.69 -14.68 -3.46
CA ASN A 43 6.99 -14.54 -4.88
C ASN A 43 6.76 -15.85 -5.64
N PHE A 44 7.21 -16.99 -5.09
CA PHE A 44 7.02 -18.30 -5.70
C PHE A 44 5.56 -18.73 -5.77
N THR A 45 4.77 -18.42 -4.73
CA THR A 45 3.40 -18.93 -4.60
C THR A 45 2.36 -18.06 -5.31
N PHE A 46 2.57 -16.74 -5.34
CA PHE A 46 1.51 -15.78 -5.69
C PHE A 46 1.83 -14.88 -6.88
N PHE A 47 3.02 -14.97 -7.47
CA PHE A 47 3.41 -14.13 -8.60
C PHE A 47 3.88 -14.98 -9.79
N ASN A 48 3.28 -14.73 -10.96
CA ASN A 48 3.63 -15.41 -12.22
C ASN A 48 4.92 -14.86 -12.86
N SER A 49 5.41 -13.70 -12.39
CA SER A 49 6.65 -13.05 -12.85
C SER A 49 7.50 -12.62 -11.65
N LYS A 50 8.81 -12.45 -11.84
CA LYS A 50 9.70 -11.95 -10.78
C LYS A 50 9.19 -10.63 -10.20
N ASN A 51 8.69 -10.66 -8.98
CA ASN A 51 8.40 -9.47 -8.19
C ASN A 51 9.71 -8.88 -7.66
N ASN A 52 9.77 -7.57 -7.45
CA ASN A 52 10.95 -6.91 -6.90
C ASN A 52 10.98 -7.06 -5.37
N MET A 53 11.32 -8.26 -4.90
CA MET A 53 11.30 -8.65 -3.49
C MET A 53 12.13 -7.71 -2.61
N LEU A 54 13.34 -7.34 -3.04
CA LEU A 54 14.22 -6.43 -2.30
C LEU A 54 13.57 -5.06 -2.08
N MET A 55 12.98 -4.48 -3.13
CA MET A 55 12.33 -3.18 -3.02
C MET A 55 11.08 -3.23 -2.14
N ASP A 56 10.27 -4.29 -2.26
CA ASP A 56 9.11 -4.51 -1.39
C ASP A 56 9.56 -4.58 0.08
N SER A 57 10.61 -5.37 0.40
CA SER A 57 11.17 -5.46 1.76
C SER A 57 11.68 -4.11 2.28
N ILE A 58 12.44 -3.36 1.47
CA ILE A 58 12.95 -2.03 1.87
C ILE A 58 11.80 -1.08 2.18
N ASN A 59 10.75 -1.06 1.35
CA ASN A 59 9.60 -0.21 1.56
C ASN A 59 8.88 -0.55 2.87
N ILE A 60 8.69 -1.84 3.17
CA ILE A 60 8.08 -2.29 4.42
C ILE A 60 8.93 -1.88 5.63
N ILE A 61 10.26 -2.09 5.59
CA ILE A 61 11.14 -1.74 6.70
C ILE A 61 11.15 -0.22 6.96
N LYS A 62 11.09 0.61 5.91
CA LYS A 62 10.99 2.08 6.05
C LYS A 62 9.79 2.52 6.88
N LEU A 63 8.65 1.82 6.76
CA LEU A 63 7.45 2.15 7.52
C LEU A 63 7.62 1.91 9.03
N CYS A 64 8.56 1.05 9.41
CA CYS A 64 8.83 0.73 10.80
C CYS A 64 9.67 1.81 11.52
N LYS A 65 10.07 2.91 10.87
CA LYS A 65 10.94 3.95 11.47
C LYS A 65 10.35 4.57 12.73
N ASN A 66 9.08 4.97 12.68
CA ASN A 66 8.40 5.70 13.74
C ASN A 66 7.70 4.71 14.66
N GLN A 67 8.43 4.21 15.66
CA GLN A 67 7.88 3.26 16.63
C GLN A 67 6.72 3.90 17.38
N LYS A 68 5.52 3.29 17.30
CA LYS A 68 4.45 3.55 18.25
C LYS A 68 4.83 2.84 19.55
N GLU A 69 4.71 3.51 20.69
CA GLU A 69 5.17 3.01 22.01
C GLU A 69 4.62 1.62 22.38
N GLU A 70 3.50 1.22 21.77
CA GLU A 70 2.78 -0.03 22.02
C GLU A 70 3.36 -1.27 21.30
N TYR A 71 4.24 -1.13 20.29
CA TYR A 71 4.71 -2.26 19.48
C TYR A 71 6.22 -2.43 19.49
N THR A 72 6.65 -3.69 19.48
CA THR A 72 8.02 -4.02 19.08
C THR A 72 8.21 -3.80 17.58
N LYS A 73 9.46 -3.57 17.15
CA LYS A 73 9.80 -3.43 15.72
C LYS A 73 9.39 -4.65 14.90
N ASP A 74 9.49 -5.85 15.48
CA ASP A 74 9.09 -7.10 14.83
C ASP A 74 7.58 -7.17 14.63
N GLN A 75 6.79 -6.72 15.62
CA GLN A 75 5.33 -6.61 15.50
C GLN A 75 4.93 -5.57 14.45
N MET A 76 5.59 -4.41 14.42
CA MET A 76 5.38 -3.40 13.38
C MET A 76 5.71 -3.95 12.00
N LEU A 77 6.80 -4.70 11.86
CA LEU A 77 7.19 -5.32 10.60
C LEU A 77 6.12 -6.29 10.12
N ALA A 78 5.66 -7.21 10.99
CA ALA A 78 4.58 -8.13 10.67
C ALA A 78 3.29 -7.40 10.24
N GLN A 79 2.94 -6.32 10.92
CA GLN A 79 1.77 -5.49 10.59
C GLN A 79 1.92 -4.79 9.24
N HIS A 80 3.09 -4.22 8.95
CA HIS A 80 3.33 -3.57 7.66
C HIS A 80 3.44 -4.56 6.50
N ILE A 81 3.95 -5.78 6.73
CA ILE A 81 3.87 -6.89 5.76
C ILE A 81 2.41 -7.18 5.41
N PHE A 82 1.54 -7.31 6.44
CA PHE A 82 0.13 -7.55 6.25
C PHE A 82 -0.53 -6.44 5.41
N ILE A 83 -0.30 -5.17 5.78
CA ILE A 83 -0.85 -4.00 5.07
C ILE A 83 -0.37 -3.95 3.61
N TYR A 84 0.93 -4.19 3.39
CA TYR A 84 1.56 -4.11 2.09
C TYR A 84 1.00 -5.14 1.10
N TYR A 85 0.81 -6.38 1.56
CA TYR A 85 0.30 -7.47 0.73
C TYR A 85 -1.22 -7.64 0.78
N TYR A 86 -1.94 -6.82 1.54
CA TYR A 86 -3.40 -6.86 1.63
C TYR A 86 -4.05 -6.67 0.25
N ASN A 87 -4.76 -7.71 -0.22
CA ASN A 87 -5.36 -7.83 -1.54
C ASN A 87 -4.39 -7.72 -2.74
N LYS A 88 -3.06 -7.80 -2.53
CA LYS A 88 -2.04 -7.81 -3.60
C LYS A 88 -1.75 -9.23 -4.13
N LEU A 89 -2.00 -10.24 -3.30
CA LEU A 89 -1.65 -11.63 -3.59
C LEU A 89 -2.78 -12.34 -4.35
N GLU A 90 -2.47 -12.81 -5.56
CA GLU A 90 -3.41 -13.59 -6.37
C GLU A 90 -3.84 -14.85 -5.61
N ASN A 91 -5.14 -15.16 -5.58
CA ASN A 91 -5.69 -16.36 -4.92
C ASN A 91 -5.38 -16.50 -3.40
N ALA A 92 -4.99 -15.42 -2.72
CA ALA A 92 -4.86 -15.40 -1.26
C ALA A 92 -5.85 -14.44 -0.63
N ASN A 93 -6.65 -14.94 0.32
CA ASN A 93 -7.45 -14.07 1.17
C ASN A 93 -6.61 -13.51 2.33
N PRO A 94 -7.06 -12.43 2.98
CA PRO A 94 -6.33 -11.83 4.11
C PRO A 94 -6.04 -12.80 5.26
N ASN A 95 -6.89 -13.81 5.49
CA ASN A 95 -6.68 -14.80 6.55
C ASN A 95 -5.49 -15.73 6.23
N LYS A 96 -5.30 -16.11 4.96
CA LYS A 96 -4.13 -16.88 4.51
C LYS A 96 -2.85 -16.08 4.73
N LEU A 97 -2.85 -14.79 4.42
CA LEU A 97 -1.70 -13.91 4.67
C LEU A 97 -1.38 -13.81 6.18
N LYS A 98 -2.39 -13.64 7.04
CA LYS A 98 -2.21 -13.66 8.51
C LYS A 98 -1.60 -14.98 9.00
N SER A 99 -2.08 -16.10 8.47
CA SER A 99 -1.52 -17.43 8.79
C SER A 99 -0.05 -17.53 8.39
N LEU A 100 0.31 -17.07 7.19
CA LEU A 100 1.70 -17.09 6.73
C LEU A 100 2.60 -16.21 7.62
N ILE A 101 2.15 -15.01 7.99
CA ILE A 101 2.90 -14.14 8.89
C ILE A 101 3.10 -14.81 10.25
N LYS A 102 2.06 -15.44 10.81
CA LYS A 102 2.17 -16.21 12.05
C LYS A 102 3.18 -17.35 11.92
N THR A 103 3.18 -18.08 10.80
CA THR A 103 4.11 -19.20 10.57
C THR A 103 5.56 -18.74 10.48
N PHE A 104 5.85 -17.65 9.75
CA PHE A 104 7.22 -17.20 9.52
C PHE A 104 7.78 -16.38 10.69
N PHE A 105 6.97 -15.49 11.26
CA PHE A 105 7.44 -14.51 12.27
C PHE A 105 7.00 -14.85 13.69
N ASN A 106 6.16 -15.87 13.89
CA ASN A 106 5.56 -16.20 15.19
C ASN A 106 4.81 -15.02 15.85
N ILE A 107 4.20 -14.17 15.01
CA ILE A 107 3.45 -12.99 15.43
C ILE A 107 2.01 -13.12 14.95
N GLU A 108 1.06 -12.97 15.88
CA GLU A 108 -0.35 -12.82 15.53
C GLU A 108 -0.66 -11.36 15.19
N ILE A 109 -1.29 -11.14 14.04
CA ILE A 109 -1.80 -9.82 13.68
C ILE A 109 -3.06 -9.57 14.51
N ASP A 110 -2.91 -8.78 15.58
CA ASP A 110 -4.03 -8.45 16.45
C ASP A 110 -5.07 -7.61 15.70
N LYS A 111 -6.32 -8.05 15.82
CA LYS A 111 -7.50 -7.41 15.25
C LYS A 111 -7.93 -6.21 16.09
N ARG A 112 -7.75 -6.24 17.41
CA ARG A 112 -8.43 -5.33 18.36
C ARG A 112 -8.14 -3.83 18.11
N LEU A 113 -6.98 -3.52 17.55
CA LEU A 113 -6.53 -2.15 17.26
C LEU A 113 -7.24 -1.48 16.11
N PHE A 114 -7.97 -2.23 15.29
CA PHE A 114 -8.68 -1.68 14.14
C PHE A 114 -10.03 -1.06 14.54
N PHE A 115 -10.56 -1.35 15.73
CA PHE A 115 -12.01 -1.37 15.94
C PHE A 115 -12.60 -0.43 17.00
N GLU A 116 -11.87 0.02 18.02
CA GLU A 116 -12.59 0.53 19.20
C GLU A 116 -13.13 1.97 19.07
N ASP A 117 -12.37 2.92 18.51
CA ASP A 117 -12.83 4.32 18.48
C ASP A 117 -13.65 4.73 17.25
N GLN A 118 -13.57 3.98 16.15
CA GLN A 118 -14.26 4.35 14.89
C GLN A 118 -15.37 3.39 14.47
N ALA A 119 -15.57 2.25 15.13
CA ALA A 119 -16.60 1.29 14.72
C ALA A 119 -18.01 1.87 14.76
N ASN A 120 -18.36 2.57 15.83
CA ASN A 120 -19.69 3.18 15.97
C ASN A 120 -19.91 4.28 14.92
N ARG A 121 -18.89 5.12 14.73
CA ARG A 121 -18.93 6.19 13.71
C ARG A 121 -19.03 5.63 12.30
N LEU A 122 -18.34 4.53 12.00
CA LEU A 122 -18.48 3.83 10.72
C LEU A 122 -19.89 3.25 10.53
N LYS A 123 -20.50 2.66 11.57
CA LYS A 123 -21.89 2.19 11.48
C LYS A 123 -22.84 3.32 11.13
N GLU A 124 -22.69 4.48 11.76
CA GLU A 124 -23.50 5.68 11.46
C GLU A 124 -23.30 6.15 10.02
N GLU A 125 -22.05 6.22 9.53
CA GLU A 125 -21.77 6.62 8.14
C GLU A 125 -22.31 5.62 7.11
N LEU A 126 -22.22 4.32 7.39
CA LEU A 126 -22.81 3.28 6.52
C LEU A 126 -24.35 3.42 6.44
N GLN A 127 -25.00 3.73 7.57
CA GLN A 127 -26.45 3.95 7.61
C GLN A 127 -26.87 5.19 6.81
N LYS A 128 -26.10 6.28 6.85
CA LYS A 128 -26.35 7.48 6.02
C LYS A 128 -26.30 7.18 4.53
N GLU A 129 -25.47 6.22 4.13
CA GLU A 129 -25.34 5.75 2.76
C GLU A 129 -26.32 4.62 2.40
N TYR A 130 -27.25 4.28 3.31
CA TYR A 130 -28.19 3.16 3.16
C TYR A 130 -27.50 1.81 2.94
N ILE A 131 -26.31 1.62 3.51
CA ILE A 131 -25.54 0.38 3.42
C ILE A 131 -25.75 -0.44 4.69
N PHE A 132 -26.27 -1.66 4.52
CA PHE A 132 -26.49 -2.61 5.60
C PHE A 132 -25.61 -3.85 5.36
N LEU A 133 -24.65 -4.04 6.25
CA LEU A 133 -23.71 -5.17 6.19
C LEU A 133 -24.05 -6.18 7.29
N LYS A 134 -23.94 -7.47 6.96
CA LYS A 134 -23.85 -8.53 7.98
C LYS A 134 -22.56 -8.37 8.78
N ASP A 135 -22.49 -8.94 9.98
CA ASP A 135 -21.35 -8.74 10.89
C ASP A 135 -20.00 -9.10 10.24
N ASP A 136 -19.92 -10.22 9.54
CA ASP A 136 -18.72 -10.68 8.81
C ASP A 136 -18.28 -9.69 7.72
N LEU A 137 -19.24 -9.15 6.96
CA LEU A 137 -18.98 -8.13 5.93
C LEU A 137 -18.62 -6.78 6.54
N PHE A 138 -19.22 -6.43 7.68
CA PHE A 138 -18.92 -5.22 8.41
C PHE A 138 -17.47 -5.24 8.93
N TYR A 139 -17.03 -6.35 9.53
CA TYR A 139 -15.65 -6.52 9.97
C TYR A 139 -14.66 -6.42 8.81
N LYS A 140 -14.99 -7.00 7.66
CA LYS A 140 -14.16 -6.87 6.45
C LYS A 140 -14.08 -5.41 6.00
N TYR A 141 -15.21 -4.71 5.96
CA TYR A 141 -15.27 -3.32 5.52
C TYR A 141 -14.47 -2.39 6.46
N GLN A 142 -14.55 -2.64 7.77
CA GLN A 142 -13.72 -1.98 8.76
C GLN A 142 -12.23 -2.20 8.50
N GLU A 143 -11.83 -3.45 8.24
CA GLU A 143 -10.45 -3.80 7.90
C GLU A 143 -10.01 -3.07 6.62
N ASP A 144 -10.85 -3.04 5.58
CA ASP A 144 -10.57 -2.30 4.33
C ASP A 144 -10.37 -0.79 4.57
N ILE A 145 -11.17 -0.16 5.43
CA ILE A 145 -11.04 1.27 5.82
C ILE A 145 -9.75 1.51 6.60
N TYR A 146 -9.40 0.61 7.52
CA TYR A 146 -8.15 0.69 8.27
C TYR A 146 -6.93 0.56 7.35
N ILE A 147 -6.92 -0.43 6.46
CA ILE A 147 -5.85 -0.63 5.48
C ILE A 147 -5.72 0.59 4.57
N LEU A 148 -6.84 1.17 4.14
CA LEU A 148 -6.85 2.43 3.38
C LEU A 148 -6.21 3.56 4.18
N ASN A 149 -6.55 3.71 5.47
CA ASN A 149 -5.95 4.73 6.33
C ASN A 149 -4.42 4.57 6.43
N GLU A 150 -3.94 3.35 6.69
CA GLU A 150 -2.51 3.07 6.80
C GLU A 150 -1.79 3.34 5.48
N LYS A 151 -2.32 2.86 4.35
CA LYS A 151 -1.76 3.15 3.02
C LYS A 151 -1.74 4.65 2.74
N LEU A 152 -2.81 5.37 3.08
CA LEU A 152 -2.89 6.82 2.91
C LEU A 152 -2.04 7.63 3.87
N ASN A 153 -1.54 7.06 4.96
CA ASN A 153 -0.58 7.75 5.84
C ASN A 153 0.86 7.44 5.41
N ASN A 154 1.12 6.22 4.95
CA ASN A 154 2.46 5.68 4.73
C ASN A 154 2.95 5.75 3.28
N ASP A 155 2.05 5.61 2.31
CA ASP A 155 2.41 5.55 0.89
C ASP A 155 2.15 6.88 0.16
N PHE A 156 3.00 7.15 -0.84
CA PHE A 156 2.78 8.20 -1.83
C PHE A 156 1.77 7.76 -2.90
N ILE A 157 1.81 6.48 -3.28
CA ILE A 157 0.85 5.86 -4.19
C ILE A 157 0.16 4.75 -3.43
N SER A 158 -1.15 4.86 -3.26
CA SER A 158 -1.96 3.76 -2.73
C SER A 158 -2.66 3.09 -3.90
N ILE A 159 -2.76 1.77 -3.93
CA ILE A 159 -3.48 1.06 -4.99
C ILE A 159 -4.71 0.43 -4.37
N LEU A 160 -5.88 0.75 -4.93
CA LEU A 160 -7.16 0.14 -4.60
C LEU A 160 -7.51 -0.90 -5.66
N TYR A 161 -7.20 -2.16 -5.35
CA TYR A 161 -7.57 -3.30 -6.20
C TYR A 161 -9.05 -3.64 -6.02
N GLY A 162 -9.73 -3.96 -7.12
CA GLY A 162 -11.02 -4.63 -7.10
C GLY A 162 -11.89 -4.32 -8.32
N ASN A 163 -12.95 -5.10 -8.50
CA ASN A 163 -13.84 -4.98 -9.66
C ASN A 163 -14.56 -3.61 -9.71
N PRO A 164 -15.05 -3.19 -10.89
CA PRO A 164 -15.99 -2.07 -11.00
C PRO A 164 -17.25 -2.34 -10.15
N PHE A 165 -17.91 -1.27 -9.68
CA PHE A 165 -19.19 -1.33 -8.94
C PHE A 165 -19.17 -2.03 -7.56
N ILE A 166 -18.01 -2.37 -7.00
CA ILE A 166 -17.92 -2.96 -5.64
C ILE A 166 -17.95 -1.91 -4.51
N GLY A 167 -18.21 -0.63 -4.82
CA GLY A 167 -18.33 0.43 -3.82
C GLY A 167 -17.03 1.13 -3.41
N LYS A 168 -15.94 1.04 -4.19
CA LYS A 168 -14.66 1.73 -3.90
C LYS A 168 -14.83 3.24 -3.69
N SER A 169 -15.62 3.89 -4.54
CA SER A 169 -15.88 5.33 -4.42
C SER A 169 -16.67 5.67 -3.15
N THR A 170 -17.62 4.81 -2.78
CA THR A 170 -18.39 4.94 -1.53
C THR A 170 -17.50 4.73 -0.31
N MET A 171 -16.58 3.76 -0.36
CA MET A 171 -15.58 3.54 0.69
C MET A 171 -14.69 4.75 0.91
N LEU A 172 -14.21 5.37 -0.17
CA LEU A 172 -13.40 6.60 -0.08
C LEU A 172 -14.19 7.79 0.47
N ARG A 173 -15.47 7.92 0.13
CA ARG A 173 -16.35 8.95 0.69
C ARG A 173 -16.54 8.75 2.18
N ILE A 174 -16.89 7.53 2.61
CA ILE A 174 -17.05 7.17 4.03
C ILE A 174 -15.75 7.41 4.79
N TYR A 175 -14.61 6.96 4.26
CA TYR A 175 -13.29 7.22 4.83
C TYR A 175 -13.06 8.72 5.05
N ASN A 176 -13.35 9.56 4.06
CA ASN A 176 -13.19 11.01 4.21
C ASN A 176 -14.06 11.60 5.31
N THR A 177 -15.31 11.16 5.44
CA THR A 177 -16.17 11.63 6.52
C THR A 177 -15.65 11.20 7.89
N LEU A 178 -15.18 9.95 8.02
CA LEU A 178 -14.62 9.43 9.28
C LEU A 178 -13.37 10.19 9.73
N TYR A 179 -12.51 10.55 8.77
CA TYR A 179 -11.26 11.26 9.03
C TYR A 179 -11.34 12.77 8.74
N ASN A 180 -12.53 13.36 8.88
CA ASN A 180 -12.77 14.81 8.81
C ASN A 180 -12.15 15.50 7.58
N TYR A 181 -12.24 14.86 6.40
CA TYR A 181 -11.70 15.37 5.14
C TYR A 181 -10.21 15.70 5.18
N LYS A 182 -9.43 15.01 6.02
CA LYS A 182 -7.96 15.06 6.01
C LYS A 182 -7.39 14.90 4.59
N HIS A 183 -8.08 14.12 3.77
CA HIS A 183 -7.72 13.82 2.40
C HIS A 183 -8.78 14.38 1.43
N LYS A 184 -8.37 15.17 0.43
CA LYS A 184 -9.26 15.64 -0.64
C LYS A 184 -9.01 14.80 -1.89
N PHE A 185 -10.01 14.07 -2.37
CA PHE A 185 -9.84 13.19 -3.53
C PHE A 185 -10.27 13.85 -4.85
N ILE A 186 -9.49 13.66 -5.91
CA ILE A 186 -9.80 14.10 -7.28
C ILE A 186 -9.84 12.86 -8.18
N TYR A 187 -11.02 12.48 -8.66
CA TYR A 187 -11.17 11.36 -9.59
C TYR A 187 -10.77 11.76 -11.03
N LEU A 188 -9.99 10.89 -11.67
CA LEU A 188 -9.59 10.98 -13.07
C LEU A 188 -9.99 9.68 -13.77
N ASP A 189 -11.10 9.75 -14.54
CA ASP A 189 -11.74 8.58 -15.16
C ASP A 189 -11.19 8.22 -16.56
N ALA A 190 -10.42 9.11 -17.19
CA ALA A 190 -9.98 8.93 -18.57
C ALA A 190 -8.52 9.34 -18.73
N LEU A 191 -7.61 8.39 -18.52
CA LEU A 191 -6.20 8.55 -18.89
C LEU A 191 -5.82 7.78 -20.13
N TYR A 192 -6.75 7.11 -20.80
CA TYR A 192 -6.45 6.35 -22.00
C TYR A 192 -6.85 7.13 -23.25
N ASP A 193 -5.99 7.13 -24.25
CA ASP A 193 -6.33 7.63 -25.58
C ASP A 193 -7.30 6.67 -26.32
N SER A 194 -7.72 7.05 -27.52
CA SER A 194 -8.60 6.23 -28.36
C SER A 194 -7.99 4.88 -28.78
N GLN A 195 -6.68 4.69 -28.56
CA GLN A 195 -5.93 3.46 -28.82
C GLN A 195 -5.65 2.66 -27.54
N ASN A 196 -6.25 3.06 -26.41
CA ASN A 196 -6.12 2.42 -25.10
C ASN A 196 -4.70 2.53 -24.50
N ASN A 197 -3.91 3.54 -24.89
CA ASN A 197 -2.62 3.87 -24.29
C ASN A 197 -2.77 4.92 -23.20
N LEU A 198 -1.98 4.82 -22.11
CA LEU A 198 -1.97 5.85 -21.07
C LEU A 198 -1.44 7.18 -21.64
N ASN A 199 -2.26 8.22 -21.64
CA ASN A 199 -1.93 9.58 -22.01
C ASN A 199 -1.23 10.29 -20.84
N GLU A 200 0.07 10.05 -20.74
CA GLU A 200 0.93 10.59 -19.68
C GLU A 200 0.98 12.12 -19.69
N GLN A 201 0.98 12.72 -20.88
CA GLN A 201 1.08 14.16 -21.04
C GLN A 201 -0.18 14.85 -20.50
N PHE A 202 -1.35 14.30 -20.79
CA PHE A 202 -2.62 14.76 -20.22
C PHE A 202 -2.64 14.60 -18.69
N LEU A 203 -2.17 13.45 -18.18
CA LEU A 203 -2.07 13.24 -16.73
C LEU A 203 -1.15 14.29 -16.08
N TYR A 204 0.03 14.51 -16.64
CA TYR A 204 1.00 15.47 -16.13
C TYR A 204 0.41 16.89 -16.10
N GLU A 205 -0.26 17.30 -17.18
CA GLU A 205 -0.91 18.61 -17.25
C GLU A 205 -2.04 18.77 -16.24
N ILE A 206 -2.85 17.73 -16.03
CA ILE A 206 -3.91 17.74 -15.02
C ILE A 206 -3.32 17.83 -13.62
N ILE A 207 -2.34 16.99 -13.28
CA ILE A 207 -1.67 17.01 -11.97
C ILE A 207 -1.07 18.40 -11.74
N LYS A 208 -0.40 18.98 -12.74
CA LYS A 208 0.19 20.33 -12.66
C LYS A 208 -0.88 21.40 -12.41
N LYS A 209 -1.92 21.48 -13.25
CA LYS A 209 -3.03 22.44 -13.09
C LYS A 209 -3.73 22.30 -11.74
N LYS A 210 -3.91 21.06 -11.27
CA LYS A 210 -4.56 20.73 -10.00
C LYS A 210 -3.63 20.86 -8.80
N LYS A 211 -2.32 21.03 -8.97
CA LYS A 211 -1.40 21.41 -7.90
C LYS A 211 -1.40 22.92 -7.72
N ASP A 212 -1.44 23.66 -8.82
CA ASP A 212 -1.45 25.13 -8.81
C ASP A 212 -2.72 25.70 -8.15
N LYS A 213 -3.84 24.97 -8.22
CA LYS A 213 -5.14 25.40 -7.67
C LYS A 213 -5.31 25.13 -6.16
N TYR A 214 -4.44 24.32 -5.57
CA TYR A 214 -4.91 23.34 -4.60
C TYR A 214 -3.71 22.93 -3.70
N GLU A 215 -3.66 23.45 -2.47
CA GLU A 215 -2.55 23.28 -1.52
C GLU A 215 -2.28 21.82 -1.04
N THR A 216 -3.30 20.99 -0.81
CA THR A 216 -3.17 19.59 -0.33
C THR A 216 -4.26 18.66 -0.89
N TYR A 217 -3.90 17.75 -1.82
CA TYR A 217 -4.87 16.93 -2.57
C TYR A 217 -4.33 15.53 -2.87
N ASN A 218 -5.21 14.54 -2.80
CA ASN A 218 -4.98 13.18 -3.27
C ASN A 218 -5.69 13.00 -4.61
N PHE A 219 -5.00 12.53 -5.63
CA PHE A 219 -5.58 12.14 -6.90
C PHE A 219 -6.02 10.69 -6.82
N ILE A 220 -7.19 10.38 -7.35
CA ILE A 220 -7.61 9.02 -7.64
C ILE A 220 -7.55 8.88 -9.15
N ILE A 221 -6.66 8.03 -9.60
CA ILE A 221 -6.45 7.70 -10.99
C ILE A 221 -7.04 6.32 -11.23
N LYS A 222 -8.00 6.24 -12.15
CA LYS A 222 -8.49 4.95 -12.62
C LYS A 222 -7.62 4.45 -13.76
N VAL A 223 -7.05 3.25 -13.62
CA VAL A 223 -6.30 2.59 -14.69
C VAL A 223 -6.94 1.24 -15.04
N ASN A 224 -6.94 0.90 -16.31
CA ASN A 224 -7.45 -0.39 -16.78
C ASN A 224 -6.48 -1.53 -16.45
N SER A 225 -5.18 -1.23 -16.36
CA SER A 225 -4.14 -2.16 -15.92
C SER A 225 -2.96 -1.41 -15.31
N ILE A 226 -2.25 -2.04 -14.38
CA ILE A 226 -0.94 -1.57 -13.91
C ILE A 226 0.12 -2.40 -14.61
N ASN A 227 0.93 -1.75 -15.44
CA ASN A 227 2.20 -2.31 -15.91
C ASN A 227 3.36 -1.54 -15.28
N SER A 228 4.59 -2.07 -15.44
CA SER A 228 5.80 -1.44 -14.90
C SER A 228 5.96 0.00 -15.40
N TYR A 229 5.59 0.28 -16.65
CA TYR A 229 5.62 1.62 -17.25
C TYR A 229 4.73 2.61 -16.50
N ILE A 230 3.43 2.29 -16.33
CA ILE A 230 2.45 3.10 -15.60
C ILE A 230 2.89 3.31 -14.15
N TYR A 231 3.37 2.26 -13.47
CA TYR A 231 3.88 2.39 -12.10
C TYR A 231 5.10 3.32 -12.03
N HIS A 232 6.06 3.18 -12.95
CA HIS A 232 7.23 4.05 -13.02
C HIS A 232 6.86 5.50 -13.34
N THR A 233 5.96 5.73 -14.29
CA THR A 233 5.46 7.06 -14.64
C THR A 233 4.74 7.71 -13.46
N LEU A 234 3.89 6.98 -12.76
CA LEU A 234 3.14 7.52 -11.61
C LEU A 234 4.02 7.68 -10.36
N SER A 235 5.12 6.93 -10.27
CA SER A 235 6.12 7.11 -9.21
C SER A 235 6.75 8.51 -9.29
N SER A 236 6.92 9.15 -8.14
CA SER A 236 7.39 10.54 -8.04
C SER A 236 8.71 10.83 -8.76
N ILE A 237 9.55 9.83 -9.03
CA ILE A 237 10.83 10.05 -9.72
C ILE A 237 10.60 10.57 -11.15
N ASN A 238 9.52 10.15 -11.83
CA ASN A 238 9.26 10.55 -13.22
C ASN A 238 8.34 11.76 -13.35
N LEU A 239 7.40 11.99 -12.43
CA LEU A 239 6.54 13.19 -12.44
C LEU A 239 7.24 14.45 -11.90
N TYR A 240 8.35 14.31 -11.16
CA TYR A 240 9.05 15.43 -10.52
C TYR A 240 10.41 15.74 -11.17
N SER A 241 10.90 14.92 -12.11
CA SER A 241 12.20 15.14 -12.75
C SER A 241 12.11 16.10 -13.95
N SER A 242 11.89 17.38 -13.67
CA SER A 242 12.33 18.42 -14.61
C SER A 242 12.94 19.65 -13.92
N LYS A 243 13.66 19.42 -12.81
CA LYS A 243 14.30 20.41 -11.90
C LYS A 243 13.43 20.68 -10.67
N ILE A 244 13.87 20.26 -9.49
CA ILE A 244 13.92 21.08 -8.25
C ILE A 244 14.60 20.27 -7.13
N LYS A 245 15.38 21.00 -6.33
CA LYS A 245 16.24 20.61 -5.21
C LYS A 245 15.53 19.74 -4.15
N LYS A 246 16.35 18.93 -3.45
CA LYS A 246 16.07 18.26 -2.17
C LYS A 246 15.00 19.02 -1.37
N ARG A 247 13.80 18.45 -1.27
CA ARG A 247 12.78 18.84 -0.29
C ARG A 247 12.55 17.67 0.64
N ASP A 248 12.29 18.01 1.90
CA ASP A 248 12.04 17.06 2.98
C ASP A 248 10.91 16.09 2.62
N GLU A 249 11.06 14.81 3.01
CA GLU A 249 10.10 13.72 2.78
C GLU A 249 8.69 14.03 3.34
N ASN A 250 8.55 15.04 4.20
CA ASN A 250 7.28 15.52 4.74
C ASN A 250 6.46 16.42 3.78
N ASP A 251 7.03 16.83 2.65
CA ASP A 251 6.42 17.86 1.77
C ASP A 251 5.68 17.25 0.56
N ILE A 252 5.41 15.95 0.63
CA ILE A 252 4.74 15.22 -0.44
C ILE A 252 3.21 15.45 -0.37
N LYS A 253 2.78 16.55 -0.99
CA LYS A 253 1.39 17.09 -0.96
C LYS A 253 0.39 16.45 -1.95
N CYS A 254 0.82 15.43 -2.67
CA CYS A 254 0.05 14.74 -3.72
C CYS A 254 0.06 13.25 -3.40
N LYS A 255 -1.08 12.55 -3.31
CA LYS A 255 -1.10 11.07 -3.24
C LYS A 255 -1.91 10.51 -4.39
N ILE A 256 -1.42 9.46 -5.04
CA ILE A 256 -2.11 8.86 -6.19
C ILE A 256 -2.76 7.56 -5.72
N ILE A 257 -4.08 7.48 -5.77
CA ILE A 257 -4.82 6.23 -5.62
C ILE A 257 -5.02 5.62 -7.00
N ILE A 258 -4.47 4.45 -7.27
CA ILE A 258 -4.72 3.76 -8.53
C ILE A 258 -5.88 2.77 -8.34
N GLU A 259 -6.99 2.94 -9.06
CA GLU A 259 -8.02 1.90 -9.15
C GLU A 259 -7.69 0.96 -10.32
N VAL A 260 -7.51 -0.33 -10.05
CA VAL A 260 -7.24 -1.35 -11.07
C VAL A 260 -8.46 -2.23 -11.27
N ILE A 261 -8.90 -2.35 -12.52
CA ILE A 261 -9.95 -3.29 -12.93
C ILE A 261 -9.30 -4.67 -13.08
N ILE A 262 -9.69 -5.63 -12.24
CA ILE A 262 -9.34 -7.04 -12.43
C ILE A 262 -10.40 -7.60 -13.39
N THR A 263 -9.99 -7.97 -14.60
CA THR A 263 -10.83 -8.67 -15.59
C THR A 263 -10.57 -10.17 -15.56
#